data_AF-A0A7J7PF53-F1
#
_entry.id   AF-A0A7J7PF53-F1
#
_cell.length_a   1.000
_cell.length_b   1.000
_cell.length_c   1.000
_cell.angle_alpha   90.00
_cell.angle_beta   90.00
_cell.angle_gamma   90.00
#
_symmetry.space_group_name_H-M   'P 1'
#
loop_
_entity.id
_entity.type
_entity.pdbx_description
1 polymer ?
#
loop_
_entity_poly.entity_id
_entity_poly.type
_entity_poly.pdbx_seq_one_letter_code
_entity_poly.pdbx_strand_id
1 'polypeptide(L)'
;MYREMKGTGGCYKLLNATGPVGSQGNPDYNMDIDAPLVHYSNLQQHLLRDVAVLLPVKQSVDFMQQLQSSPEMQQRIKGVLFDDTEPPASYSTVGHFPGGSEYAPYDAPSYVWNRAAAANSHPFSSSWFPMPVFLLTPQLAADAQQRAAYNAKQDASRKQYHARMKLAMTAAASANSADCISQGTCKPLGGYSVWAALPPLPPAAAAAAAAAPGLGDDARPIILVVTQMDSIDMFHDSVQGADAPLSGLIAMLAALQALHRSATSSSGGSAGFSGYSKRLVFMALAGEPWGYMGSRRLLFEAATGSNSTAGLNMSLVEQVIEVGQVGRLAARPAADAALKLYAHAQQGASFGDTSGMLAALQAAARAEAGAAEIDVLPASASNPGIPPSSLMSFLRVKPSIQGLVLAEFDDGFSNPYFGSRFDNGSTVNADGIASVAAVLAAAVQRLAGGDAAALKVNITELQQVAASYAACIAMPSPGFACPTAAAVMAPDYAVDAGSGARSYAPRNYLGVLRYLPDAQAPLGKSNLARFVWN
;
A
#
# COMPACT_ATOMS: atom_id res chain seq x y z
N MET A 1 16.67 14.85 34.98
CA MET A 1 15.65 15.60 34.22
C MET A 1 15.18 14.70 33.08
N TYR A 2 13.88 14.45 32.97
CA TYR A 2 13.32 13.64 31.89
C TYR A 2 13.08 14.51 30.66
N ARG A 3 13.35 13.97 29.48
CA ARG A 3 12.87 14.53 28.21
C ARG A 3 11.82 13.58 27.69
N GLU A 4 10.56 13.91 27.94
CA GLU A 4 9.42 13.14 27.45
C GLU A 4 9.24 13.40 25.95
N MET A 5 8.78 12.40 25.21
CA MET A 5 8.33 12.61 23.84
C MET A 5 6.88 12.19 23.66
N LYS A 6 6.25 12.90 22.74
CA LYS A 6 4.90 12.66 22.27
C LYS A 6 4.99 12.55 20.73
N GLY A 7 4.52 11.45 20.15
CA GLY A 7 4.50 11.26 18.69
C GLY A 7 5.68 10.47 18.09
N THR A 8 6.00 9.29 18.63
CA THR A 8 6.90 8.31 17.98
C THR A 8 6.12 7.37 17.07
N GLY A 9 6.83 6.71 16.13
CA GLY A 9 6.28 5.55 15.42
C GLY A 9 6.51 4.27 16.21
N GLY A 10 5.45 3.56 16.57
CA GLY A 10 5.57 2.28 17.29
C GLY A 10 5.61 1.07 16.37
N CYS A 11 6.42 0.06 16.72
CA CYS A 11 6.25 -1.29 16.21
C CYS A 11 5.20 -2.00 17.08
N TYR A 12 3.94 -1.98 16.66
CA TYR A 12 2.84 -2.45 17.49
C TYR A 12 2.63 -3.97 17.38
N LYS A 13 2.19 -4.58 18.48
CA LYS A 13 1.79 -5.99 18.48
C LYS A 13 0.56 -6.21 17.59
N LEU A 14 0.70 -7.11 16.62
CA LEU A 14 -0.40 -7.69 15.85
C LEU A 14 -0.47 -9.19 16.13
N LEU A 15 -1.59 -9.80 15.79
CA LEU A 15 -1.82 -11.23 16.01
C LEU A 15 -2.33 -11.87 14.73
N ASN A 16 -1.73 -12.99 14.36
CA ASN A 16 -2.23 -13.87 13.31
C ASN A 16 -2.73 -15.20 13.93
N ALA A 17 -3.12 -16.15 13.08
CA ALA A 17 -3.63 -17.45 13.53
C ALA A 17 -2.59 -18.28 14.32
N THR A 18 -1.30 -18.01 14.15
CA THR A 18 -0.19 -18.76 14.75
C THR A 18 0.41 -18.09 15.99
N GLY A 19 0.21 -16.78 16.18
CA GLY A 19 0.76 -16.06 17.31
C GLY A 19 1.00 -14.57 17.06
N PRO A 20 1.83 -13.93 17.89
CA PRO A 20 2.11 -12.50 17.80
C PRO A 20 3.18 -12.17 16.75
N VAL A 21 3.07 -10.97 16.19
CA VAL A 21 4.11 -10.28 15.41
C VAL A 21 4.21 -8.82 15.88
N GLY A 22 5.28 -8.12 15.51
CA GLY A 22 5.57 -6.78 15.97
C GLY A 22 6.31 -6.76 17.31
N SER A 23 5.99 -5.81 18.19
CA SER A 23 6.73 -5.65 19.44
C SER A 23 5.84 -5.34 20.65
N GLN A 24 6.35 -5.61 21.85
CA GLN A 24 5.66 -5.34 23.11
C GLN A 24 6.66 -5.02 24.22
N GLY A 25 6.36 -4.01 25.04
CA GLY A 25 7.08 -3.70 26.27
C GLY A 25 6.64 -4.57 27.46
N ASN A 26 6.79 -4.05 28.68
CA ASN A 26 6.27 -4.76 29.85
C ASN A 26 4.73 -4.93 29.74
N PRO A 27 4.16 -6.14 29.94
CA PRO A 27 2.71 -6.33 29.94
C PRO A 27 1.99 -5.57 31.06
N ASP A 28 2.65 -5.34 32.20
CA ASP A 28 2.10 -4.49 33.26
C ASP A 28 2.13 -3.03 32.80
N TYR A 29 0.95 -2.44 32.60
CA TYR A 29 0.79 -1.04 32.20
C TYR A 29 1.40 -0.06 33.20
N ASN A 30 1.66 -0.45 34.45
CA ASN A 30 2.28 0.42 35.45
C ASN A 30 3.82 0.38 35.43
N MET A 31 4.40 -0.53 34.65
CA MET A 31 5.84 -0.70 34.55
C MET A 31 6.36 -0.14 33.23
N ASP A 32 7.39 0.69 33.34
CA ASP A 32 8.17 1.11 32.18
C ASP A 32 9.43 0.26 32.07
N ILE A 33 9.88 0.03 30.85
CA ILE A 33 11.26 -0.36 30.63
C ILE A 33 12.14 0.85 30.96
N ASP A 34 13.20 0.64 31.72
CA ASP A 34 14.22 1.64 32.02
C ASP A 34 15.60 0.99 31.93
N ALA A 35 16.41 1.40 30.96
CA ALA A 35 17.75 0.85 30.75
C ALA A 35 18.74 1.91 30.24
N PRO A 36 20.04 1.78 30.55
CA PRO A 36 21.08 2.65 30.00
C PRO A 36 21.05 2.69 28.48
N LEU A 37 21.08 3.90 27.92
CA LEU A 37 21.09 4.11 26.47
C LEU A 37 22.49 3.85 25.90
N VAL A 38 22.57 2.95 24.92
CA VAL A 38 23.82 2.57 24.26
C VAL A 38 23.64 2.68 22.74
N HIS A 39 24.55 3.38 22.07
CA HIS A 39 24.56 3.41 20.61
C HIS A 39 25.05 2.06 20.07
N TYR A 40 24.47 1.57 18.97
CA TYR A 40 24.82 0.29 18.34
C TYR A 40 26.34 0.09 18.19
N SER A 41 27.08 1.11 17.73
CA SER A 41 28.54 1.02 17.55
C SER A 41 29.34 0.84 18.85
N ASN A 42 28.75 1.07 20.01
CA ASN A 42 29.37 0.86 21.32
C ASN A 42 28.80 -0.37 22.04
N LEU A 43 27.94 -1.16 21.37
CA LEU A 43 27.39 -2.37 21.94
C LEU A 43 28.49 -3.44 22.04
N GLN A 44 28.65 -4.02 23.22
CA GLN A 44 29.59 -5.12 23.42
C GLN A 44 29.01 -6.42 22.85
N GLN A 45 29.89 -7.30 22.36
CA GLN A 45 29.49 -8.60 21.82
C GLN A 45 28.81 -9.49 22.87
N HIS A 46 29.25 -9.42 24.13
CA HIS A 46 28.61 -10.09 25.26
C HIS A 46 27.99 -9.05 26.19
N LEU A 47 26.67 -9.14 26.38
CA LEU A 47 25.92 -8.17 27.17
C LEU A 47 25.92 -8.57 28.63
N LEU A 48 26.78 -7.91 29.41
CA LEU A 48 26.90 -8.15 30.86
C LEU A 48 25.77 -7.50 31.69
N ARG A 49 24.96 -6.64 31.07
CA ARG A 49 23.89 -5.88 31.72
C ARG A 49 22.76 -5.57 30.75
N ASP A 50 21.65 -5.12 31.31
CA ASP A 50 20.48 -4.70 30.55
C ASP A 50 20.73 -3.34 29.89
N VAL A 51 20.32 -3.17 28.63
CA VAL A 51 20.55 -1.96 27.82
C VAL A 51 19.36 -1.61 26.94
N ALA A 52 19.23 -0.34 26.59
CA ALA A 52 18.39 0.13 25.50
C ALA A 52 19.29 0.57 24.33
N VAL A 53 19.00 0.09 23.12
CA VAL A 53 19.87 0.28 21.96
C VAL A 53 19.34 1.41 21.08
N LEU A 54 20.18 2.42 20.84
CA LEU A 54 19.99 3.38 19.76
C LEU A 54 20.59 2.79 18.48
N LEU A 55 19.74 2.50 17.51
CA LEU A 55 20.05 1.74 16.31
C LEU A 55 19.81 2.60 15.06
N PRO A 56 20.88 3.00 14.35
CA PRO A 56 20.68 3.65 13.07
C PRO A 56 20.11 2.67 12.04
N VAL A 57 19.18 3.14 11.22
CA VAL A 57 18.44 2.31 10.25
C VAL A 57 19.38 1.55 9.32
N LYS A 58 20.51 2.16 8.92
CA LYS A 58 21.53 1.55 8.06
C LYS A 58 22.08 0.22 8.60
N GLN A 59 22.13 0.02 9.92
CA GLN A 59 22.60 -1.22 10.55
C GLN A 59 21.47 -2.10 11.07
N SER A 60 20.21 -1.70 10.85
CA SER A 60 19.07 -2.38 11.48
C SER A 60 18.81 -3.79 10.95
N VAL A 61 19.00 -4.03 9.64
CA VAL A 61 18.82 -5.34 9.00
C VAL A 61 19.62 -6.42 9.72
N ASP A 62 20.94 -6.26 9.77
CA ASP A 62 21.84 -7.24 10.37
C ASP A 62 21.60 -7.37 11.88
N PHE A 63 21.44 -6.24 12.59
CA PHE A 63 21.29 -6.25 14.04
C PHE A 63 19.99 -6.92 14.48
N MET A 64 18.86 -6.64 13.82
CA MET A 64 17.59 -7.20 14.23
C MET A 64 17.50 -8.70 13.93
N GLN A 65 18.14 -9.19 12.85
CA GLN A 65 18.26 -10.63 12.59
C GLN A 65 19.11 -11.34 13.66
N GLN A 66 20.21 -10.71 14.11
CA GLN A 66 21.00 -11.22 15.23
C GLN A 66 20.19 -11.23 16.53
N LEU A 67 19.42 -10.17 16.80
CA LEU A 67 18.55 -10.08 17.96
C LEU A 67 17.47 -11.17 17.96
N GLN A 68 16.86 -11.47 16.81
CA GLN A 68 15.87 -12.55 16.68
C GLN A 68 16.44 -13.94 16.93
N SER A 69 17.68 -14.18 16.50
CA SER A 69 18.35 -15.48 16.63
C SER A 69 19.07 -15.69 17.96
N SER A 70 19.20 -14.65 18.80
CA SER A 70 19.95 -14.70 20.07
C SER A 70 19.05 -14.50 21.30
N PRO A 71 18.72 -15.57 22.04
CA PRO A 71 17.99 -15.46 23.31
C PRO A 71 18.72 -14.61 24.36
N GLU A 72 20.07 -14.65 24.38
CA GLU A 72 20.88 -13.82 25.28
C GLU A 72 20.65 -12.32 24.99
N MET A 73 20.66 -11.94 23.71
CA MET A 73 20.36 -10.57 23.31
C MET A 73 18.93 -10.17 23.68
N GLN A 74 17.92 -11.01 23.44
CA GLN A 74 16.53 -10.72 23.81
C GLN A 74 16.34 -10.58 25.32
N GLN A 75 17.14 -11.26 26.14
CA GLN A 75 17.10 -11.10 27.59
C GLN A 75 17.71 -9.79 28.05
N ARG A 76 18.76 -9.29 27.40
CA ARG A 76 19.54 -8.13 27.83
C ARG A 76 19.14 -6.82 27.15
N ILE A 77 18.68 -6.87 25.92
CA ILE A 77 18.17 -5.70 25.21
C ILE A 77 16.73 -5.48 25.64
N LYS A 78 16.51 -4.42 26.43
CA LYS A 78 15.19 -4.11 26.98
C LYS A 78 14.34 -3.25 26.08
N GLY A 79 14.91 -2.67 25.03
CA GLY A 79 14.19 -1.96 23.98
C GLY A 79 15.12 -1.38 22.92
N VAL A 80 14.55 -1.07 21.76
CA VAL A 80 15.30 -0.60 20.58
C VAL A 80 14.69 0.69 20.06
N LEU A 81 15.54 1.69 19.83
CA LEU A 81 15.18 3.01 19.32
C LEU A 81 15.83 3.18 17.94
N PHE A 82 15.01 3.23 16.90
CA PHE A 82 15.44 3.41 15.51
C PHE A 82 15.72 4.88 15.22
N ASP A 83 16.87 5.13 14.63
CA ASP A 83 17.33 6.42 14.16
C ASP A 83 17.44 6.42 12.64
N ASP A 84 16.58 7.18 11.98
CA ASP A 84 16.49 7.25 10.53
C ASP A 84 17.12 8.51 9.93
N THR A 85 17.96 9.25 10.68
CA THR A 85 18.60 10.47 10.14
C THR A 85 19.53 10.20 8.96
N GLU A 86 20.03 8.97 8.85
CA GLU A 86 20.86 8.52 7.72
C GLU A 86 20.18 7.33 7.02
N PRO A 87 19.26 7.58 6.08
CA PRO A 87 18.62 6.51 5.32
C PRO A 87 19.65 5.78 4.44
N PRO A 88 19.62 4.43 4.37
CA PRO A 88 20.43 3.67 3.42
C PRO A 88 19.90 3.87 1.99
N ALA A 89 20.69 3.48 0.98
CA ALA A 89 20.30 3.60 -0.44
C ALA A 89 19.14 2.68 -0.86
N SER A 90 18.87 1.64 -0.07
CA SER A 90 17.78 0.67 -0.24
C SER A 90 17.43 0.09 1.12
N TYR A 91 16.13 -0.06 1.40
CA TYR A 91 15.62 -0.54 2.68
C TYR A 91 14.19 -1.06 2.57
N SER A 92 13.93 -2.24 3.11
CA SER A 92 12.58 -2.78 3.22
C SER A 92 12.41 -3.53 4.54
N THR A 93 11.26 -3.32 5.19
CA THR A 93 10.86 -4.09 6.38
C THR A 93 9.99 -5.30 6.05
N VAL A 94 9.71 -5.49 4.76
CA VAL A 94 8.87 -6.56 4.19
C VAL A 94 9.76 -7.58 3.50
N GLY A 95 9.28 -8.81 3.33
CA GLY A 95 10.04 -9.90 2.74
C GLY A 95 10.27 -9.74 1.23
N HIS A 96 11.04 -10.66 0.67
CA HIS A 96 11.32 -10.75 -0.77
C HIS A 96 10.07 -11.02 -1.62
N PHE A 97 9.03 -11.61 -1.03
CA PHE A 97 7.72 -11.84 -1.64
C PHE A 97 6.60 -11.24 -0.76
N PRO A 98 6.27 -9.95 -0.93
CA PRO A 98 5.21 -9.29 -0.16
C PRO A 98 3.83 -9.95 -0.34
N GLY A 99 2.99 -9.91 0.69
CA GLY A 99 1.61 -10.45 0.64
C GLY A 99 1.48 -11.95 0.86
N GLY A 100 2.59 -12.72 0.79
CA GLY A 100 2.63 -14.16 1.02
C GLY A 100 2.57 -14.97 -0.29
N SER A 101 3.59 -15.80 -0.52
CA SER A 101 3.69 -16.62 -1.73
C SER A 101 2.60 -17.69 -1.81
N GLU A 102 1.96 -18.06 -0.69
CA GLU A 102 0.88 -19.05 -0.62
C GLU A 102 -0.39 -18.61 -1.38
N TYR A 103 -0.52 -17.33 -1.70
CA TYR A 103 -1.61 -16.78 -2.49
C TYR A 103 -1.30 -16.70 -3.98
N ALA A 104 -0.04 -16.89 -4.38
CA ALA A 104 0.36 -16.82 -5.78
C ALA A 104 -0.32 -17.94 -6.61
N PRO A 105 -0.71 -17.67 -7.87
CA PRO A 105 -1.27 -18.68 -8.78
C PRO A 105 -0.19 -19.55 -9.44
N TYR A 106 1.01 -19.61 -8.85
CA TYR A 106 2.19 -20.33 -9.34
C TYR A 106 3.07 -20.77 -8.15
N ASP A 107 3.87 -21.81 -8.35
CA ASP A 107 4.77 -22.35 -7.33
C ASP A 107 6.19 -21.80 -7.50
N ALA A 108 6.44 -20.61 -6.93
CA ALA A 108 7.75 -19.97 -6.93
C ALA A 108 8.01 -19.16 -5.64
N PRO A 109 7.93 -19.77 -4.44
CA PRO A 109 8.02 -19.05 -3.17
C PRO A 109 9.39 -18.37 -2.92
N SER A 110 10.44 -18.83 -3.61
CA SER A 110 11.79 -18.26 -3.53
C SER A 110 12.03 -17.11 -4.51
N TYR A 111 11.06 -16.75 -5.37
CA TYR A 111 11.24 -15.66 -6.32
C TYR A 111 11.29 -14.31 -5.60
N VAL A 112 12.28 -13.48 -5.95
CA VAL A 112 12.55 -12.20 -5.27
C VAL A 112 11.91 -11.06 -6.06
N TRP A 113 10.65 -10.75 -5.75
CA TRP A 113 9.98 -9.56 -6.27
C TRP A 113 10.53 -8.29 -5.63
N ASN A 114 10.65 -8.29 -4.30
CA ASN A 114 11.15 -7.15 -3.53
C ASN A 114 12.67 -7.26 -3.31
N ARG A 115 13.44 -6.69 -4.24
CA ARG A 115 14.91 -6.70 -4.19
C ARG A 115 15.49 -5.93 -3.00
N ALA A 116 14.78 -4.92 -2.49
CA ALA A 116 15.19 -4.17 -1.31
C ALA A 116 15.22 -5.05 -0.04
N ALA A 117 14.52 -6.18 -0.05
CA ALA A 117 14.52 -7.15 1.03
C ALA A 117 15.58 -8.24 0.88
N ALA A 118 16.46 -8.22 -0.12
CA ALA A 118 17.42 -9.30 -0.35
C ALA A 118 18.37 -9.54 0.84
N ALA A 119 18.76 -8.48 1.55
CA ALA A 119 19.53 -8.59 2.80
C ALA A 119 18.66 -8.92 4.03
N ASN A 120 17.33 -8.84 3.90
CA ASN A 120 16.38 -9.02 4.99
C ASN A 120 15.74 -10.42 4.97
N SER A 121 16.49 -11.44 5.39
CA SER A 121 16.02 -12.84 5.43
C SER A 121 14.87 -13.09 6.43
N HIS A 122 14.63 -12.17 7.37
CA HIS A 122 13.55 -12.24 8.35
C HIS A 122 12.76 -10.92 8.36
N PRO A 123 11.67 -10.82 7.58
CA PRO A 123 10.96 -9.56 7.44
C PRO A 123 10.43 -9.05 8.78
N PHE A 124 10.83 -7.84 9.15
CA PHE A 124 10.53 -7.24 10.45
C PHE A 124 9.03 -7.08 10.67
N SER A 125 8.30 -6.73 9.61
CA SER A 125 6.84 -6.60 9.60
C SER A 125 6.09 -7.88 10.00
N SER A 126 6.74 -9.05 9.93
CA SER A 126 6.16 -10.35 10.28
C SER A 126 6.89 -11.05 11.43
N SER A 127 7.80 -10.35 12.10
CA SER A 127 8.62 -10.92 13.18
C SER A 127 8.16 -10.48 14.56
N TRP A 128 8.44 -11.27 15.59
CA TRP A 128 8.12 -10.93 16.98
C TRP A 128 9.34 -10.46 17.77
N PHE A 129 9.17 -9.36 18.50
CA PHE A 129 10.17 -8.78 19.40
C PHE A 129 9.57 -8.64 20.81
N PRO A 130 10.00 -9.44 21.82
CA PRO A 130 9.55 -9.32 23.22
C PRO A 130 10.11 -8.09 23.98
N MET A 131 10.27 -6.95 23.29
CA MET A 131 10.72 -5.68 23.84
C MET A 131 10.08 -4.54 23.03
N PRO A 132 9.94 -3.32 23.56
CA PRO A 132 9.40 -2.20 22.80
C PRO A 132 10.40 -1.76 21.73
N VAL A 133 9.90 -1.56 20.51
CA VAL A 133 10.68 -0.99 19.41
C VAL A 133 9.99 0.27 18.89
N PHE A 134 10.73 1.38 18.88
CA PHE A 134 10.23 2.70 18.49
C PHE A 134 11.10 3.34 17.43
N LEU A 135 10.46 4.07 16.53
CA LEU A 135 11.07 4.98 15.58
C LEU A 135 11.11 6.39 16.17
N LEU A 136 12.31 6.95 16.24
CA LEU A 136 12.52 8.29 16.78
C LEU A 136 12.16 9.37 15.77
N THR A 137 11.74 10.53 16.26
CA THR A 137 11.68 11.75 15.45
C THR A 137 13.11 12.27 15.22
N PRO A 138 13.38 13.04 14.14
CA PRO A 138 14.72 13.55 13.87
C PRO A 138 15.33 14.34 15.04
N GLN A 139 14.52 15.13 15.75
CA GLN A 139 14.97 15.92 16.90
C GLN A 139 15.38 15.04 18.08
N LEU A 140 14.68 13.91 18.30
CA LEU A 140 15.04 13.01 19.38
C LEU A 140 16.18 12.08 18.98
N ALA A 141 16.25 11.65 17.72
CA ALA A 141 17.42 10.94 17.22
C ALA A 141 18.70 11.72 17.55
N ALA A 142 18.75 13.02 17.25
CA ALA A 142 19.87 13.89 17.59
C ALA A 142 20.15 13.98 19.11
N ASP A 143 19.12 14.11 19.95
CA ASP A 143 19.28 14.12 21.43
C ASP A 143 19.77 12.77 21.98
N ALA A 144 19.22 11.66 21.47
CA ALA A 144 19.58 10.31 21.83
C ALA A 144 21.03 9.99 21.43
N GLN A 145 21.46 10.41 20.23
CA GLN A 145 22.85 10.31 19.77
C GLN A 145 23.81 11.00 20.75
N GLN A 146 23.51 12.24 21.14
CA GLN A 146 24.34 13.00 22.10
C GLN A 146 24.44 12.30 23.46
N ARG A 147 23.31 11.78 23.98
CA ARG A 147 23.27 11.07 25.27
C ARG A 147 24.00 9.73 25.22
N ALA A 148 23.83 8.98 24.14
CA ALA A 148 24.52 7.71 23.94
C ALA A 148 26.04 7.94 23.83
N ALA A 149 26.47 8.98 23.10
CA ALA A 149 27.87 9.37 22.99
C ALA A 149 28.46 9.83 24.33
N TYR A 150 27.68 10.49 25.18
CA TYR A 150 28.09 10.80 26.55
C TYR A 150 28.29 9.52 27.36
N ASN A 151 27.32 8.60 27.34
CA ASN A 151 27.39 7.33 28.07
C ASN A 151 28.59 6.49 27.65
N ALA A 152 28.94 6.47 26.37
CA ALA A 152 30.09 5.72 25.84
C ALA A 152 31.44 6.18 26.43
N LYS A 153 31.52 7.41 26.95
CA LYS A 153 32.72 7.96 27.60
C LYS A 153 32.72 7.77 29.13
N GLN A 154 31.63 7.27 29.70
CA GLN A 154 31.51 7.07 31.14
C GLN A 154 31.75 5.60 31.51
N ASP A 155 32.32 5.40 32.69
CA ASP A 155 32.31 4.10 33.36
C ASP A 155 30.85 3.67 33.62
N ALA A 156 30.56 2.38 33.42
CA ALA A 156 29.26 1.77 33.64
C ALA A 156 28.73 1.92 35.09
N SER A 157 29.61 2.18 36.05
CA SER A 157 29.30 2.43 37.47
C SER A 157 28.86 3.87 37.77
N ARG A 158 29.03 4.81 36.82
CA ARG A 158 28.65 6.22 36.98
C ARG A 158 27.21 6.46 36.53
N LYS A 159 26.69 7.65 36.86
CA LYS A 159 25.37 8.11 36.38
C LYS A 159 25.35 8.15 34.85
N GLN A 160 24.44 7.39 34.26
CA GLN A 160 24.24 7.31 32.81
C GLN A 160 22.88 7.89 32.43
N TYR A 161 22.74 8.28 31.16
CA TYR A 161 21.44 8.56 30.56
C TYR A 161 20.73 7.24 30.25
N HIS A 162 19.45 7.18 30.59
CA HIS A 162 18.62 6.01 30.37
C HIS A 162 17.54 6.32 29.34
N ALA A 163 17.10 5.29 28.62
CA ALA A 163 15.87 5.33 27.84
C ALA A 163 14.76 4.64 28.63
N ARG A 164 13.67 5.37 28.83
CA ARG A 164 12.46 4.89 29.48
C ARG A 164 11.37 4.71 28.44
N MET A 165 10.85 3.49 28.29
CA MET A 165 9.95 3.11 27.20
C MET A 165 8.71 2.39 27.72
N LYS A 166 7.55 2.69 27.13
CA LYS A 166 6.27 2.08 27.48
C LYS A 166 5.51 1.68 26.22
N LEU A 167 5.25 0.39 26.07
CA LEU A 167 4.45 -0.19 24.98
C LEU A 167 3.68 -1.42 25.50
N ALA A 168 2.87 -1.20 26.51
CA ALA A 168 2.03 -2.25 27.09
C ALA A 168 0.88 -2.58 26.11
N MET A 169 0.71 -3.87 25.83
CA MET A 169 -0.31 -4.41 24.93
C MET A 169 -1.23 -5.34 25.72
N THR A 170 -2.54 -5.15 25.60
CA THR A 170 -3.55 -5.86 26.41
C THR A 170 -3.56 -7.36 26.15
N ALA A 171 -3.36 -7.79 24.89
CA ALA A 171 -3.34 -9.20 24.54
C ALA A 171 -2.14 -9.90 25.18
N ALA A 172 -2.38 -11.08 25.79
CA ALA A 172 -1.35 -11.89 26.42
C ALA A 172 -0.16 -12.15 25.50
N ALA A 173 1.05 -12.26 26.07
CA ALA A 173 2.32 -12.32 25.31
C ALA A 173 2.29 -13.37 24.18
N SER A 174 1.77 -14.57 24.45
CA SER A 174 1.69 -15.70 23.51
C SER A 174 0.34 -15.86 22.79
N ALA A 175 -0.60 -14.92 22.92
CA ALA A 175 -1.93 -15.04 22.31
C ALA A 175 -1.85 -15.08 20.78
N ASN A 176 -2.74 -15.86 20.16
CA ASN A 176 -3.04 -15.75 18.72
C ASN A 176 -4.31 -14.87 18.50
N SER A 177 -4.68 -14.68 17.24
CA SER A 177 -5.85 -13.85 16.88
C SER A 177 -7.18 -14.41 17.43
N ALA A 178 -7.36 -15.73 17.47
CA ALA A 178 -8.57 -16.35 17.98
C ALA A 178 -8.71 -16.15 19.50
N ASP A 179 -7.63 -16.39 20.26
CA ASP A 179 -7.58 -16.16 21.71
C ASP A 179 -7.96 -14.71 22.03
N CYS A 180 -7.33 -13.79 21.33
CA CYS A 180 -7.48 -12.37 21.58
C CYS A 180 -8.86 -11.81 21.22
N ILE A 181 -9.47 -12.28 20.14
CA ILE A 181 -10.84 -11.92 19.77
C ILE A 181 -11.82 -12.47 20.81
N SER A 182 -11.67 -13.73 21.23
CA SER A 182 -12.56 -14.35 22.22
C SER A 182 -12.51 -13.65 23.58
N GLN A 183 -11.35 -13.12 23.97
CA GLN A 183 -11.14 -12.40 25.23
C GLN A 183 -11.42 -10.89 25.11
N GLY A 184 -11.71 -10.38 23.90
CA GLY A 184 -11.95 -8.96 23.67
C GLY A 184 -10.71 -8.07 23.88
N THR A 185 -9.50 -8.62 23.79
CA THR A 185 -8.24 -7.92 24.05
C THR A 185 -7.60 -7.28 22.82
N CYS A 186 -8.22 -7.40 21.64
CA CYS A 186 -7.83 -6.73 20.39
C CYS A 186 -9.05 -6.49 19.49
N LYS A 187 -8.78 -5.89 18.34
CA LYS A 187 -9.75 -5.62 17.28
C LYS A 187 -9.21 -6.13 15.94
N PRO A 188 -10.08 -6.53 15.00
CA PRO A 188 -9.67 -6.90 13.66
C PRO A 188 -8.98 -5.74 12.94
N LEU A 189 -7.91 -6.04 12.21
CA LEU A 189 -7.36 -5.14 11.22
C LEU A 189 -8.34 -5.02 10.04
N GLY A 190 -8.52 -3.84 9.46
CA GLY A 190 -9.36 -3.69 8.29
C GLY A 190 -9.72 -2.26 7.97
N GLY A 191 -10.20 -2.06 6.75
CA GLY A 191 -10.63 -0.78 6.20
C GLY A 191 -11.73 -0.98 5.15
N TYR A 192 -11.99 0.06 4.37
CA TYR A 192 -13.03 0.05 3.34
C TYR A 192 -12.41 0.21 1.96
N SER A 193 -12.59 -0.79 1.12
CA SER A 193 -12.37 -0.67 -0.32
C SER A 193 -13.41 0.25 -0.93
N VAL A 194 -13.04 0.93 -2.02
CA VAL A 194 -13.91 1.84 -2.77
C VAL A 194 -14.03 1.35 -4.19
N TRP A 195 -15.22 1.36 -4.77
CA TRP A 195 -15.41 1.02 -6.17
C TRP A 195 -16.51 1.84 -6.82
N ALA A 196 -16.39 2.05 -8.13
CA ALA A 196 -17.36 2.77 -8.96
C ALA A 196 -17.45 2.15 -10.35
N ALA A 197 -18.63 2.22 -10.97
CA ALA A 197 -18.89 1.65 -12.29
C ALA A 197 -19.24 2.72 -13.33
N LEU A 198 -18.74 2.54 -14.56
CA LEU A 198 -19.07 3.33 -15.73
C LEU A 198 -19.58 2.42 -16.87
N PRO A 199 -20.81 2.63 -17.37
CA PRO A 199 -21.89 3.43 -16.77
C PRO A 199 -22.34 2.87 -15.38
N PRO A 200 -23.08 3.67 -14.58
CA PRO A 200 -23.59 3.24 -13.28
C PRO A 200 -24.35 1.91 -13.35
N LEU A 201 -24.19 1.06 -12.33
CA LEU A 201 -24.95 -0.19 -12.21
C LEU A 201 -26.42 0.12 -11.92
N PRO A 202 -27.37 -0.73 -12.37
CA PRO A 202 -28.76 -0.61 -11.94
C PRO A 202 -28.85 -0.72 -10.41
N PRO A 203 -29.77 0.02 -9.75
CA PRO A 203 -29.98 -0.08 -8.31
C PRO A 203 -30.25 -1.53 -7.87
N ALA A 204 -29.82 -1.91 -6.66
CA ALA A 204 -29.99 -3.26 -6.12
C ALA A 204 -31.44 -3.80 -6.21
N ALA A 205 -32.43 -2.95 -5.98
CA ALA A 205 -33.85 -3.29 -6.10
C ALA A 205 -34.30 -3.54 -7.55
N ALA A 206 -33.69 -2.87 -8.53
CA ALA A 206 -33.93 -3.10 -9.95
C ALA A 206 -33.18 -4.34 -10.46
N ALA A 207 -31.98 -4.63 -9.95
CA ALA A 207 -31.25 -5.85 -10.26
C ALA A 207 -31.96 -7.12 -9.73
N ALA A 208 -32.60 -7.04 -8.56
CA ALA A 208 -33.45 -8.11 -8.03
C ALA A 208 -34.77 -8.27 -8.82
N ALA A 209 -35.30 -7.18 -9.41
CA ALA A 209 -36.51 -7.20 -10.24
C ALA A 209 -36.25 -7.58 -11.72
N ALA A 210 -35.04 -7.31 -12.24
CA ALA A 210 -34.60 -7.66 -13.60
C ALA A 210 -34.33 -9.16 -13.79
N ALA A 211 -34.35 -9.95 -12.71
CA ALA A 211 -34.42 -11.41 -12.78
C ALA A 211 -35.76 -11.95 -13.34
N ALA A 212 -36.69 -11.07 -13.72
CA ALA A 212 -37.85 -11.42 -14.54
C ALA A 212 -37.47 -11.45 -16.03
N PRO A 213 -37.85 -12.50 -16.80
CA PRO A 213 -37.45 -12.64 -18.19
C PRO A 213 -38.07 -11.51 -19.04
N GLY A 214 -37.21 -10.67 -19.64
CA GLY A 214 -37.59 -9.71 -20.67
C GLY A 214 -37.38 -8.23 -20.37
N LEU A 215 -36.91 -7.84 -19.17
CA LEU A 215 -36.60 -6.44 -18.84
C LEU A 215 -35.20 -6.29 -18.19
N GLY A 216 -34.17 -6.38 -19.03
CA GLY A 216 -32.97 -5.53 -18.90
C GLY A 216 -31.93 -5.88 -17.84
N ASP A 217 -31.61 -7.15 -17.63
CA ASP A 217 -30.26 -7.52 -17.17
C ASP A 217 -29.30 -7.14 -18.31
N ASP A 218 -28.67 -5.98 -18.21
CA ASP A 218 -27.65 -5.59 -19.16
C ASP A 218 -26.40 -6.45 -18.90
N ALA A 219 -26.42 -7.67 -19.45
CA ALA A 219 -25.44 -8.75 -19.34
C ALA A 219 -24.10 -8.41 -20.02
N ARG A 220 -23.76 -7.12 -20.12
CA ARG A 220 -22.49 -6.64 -20.64
C ARG A 220 -21.35 -7.22 -19.81
N PRO A 221 -20.33 -7.79 -20.45
CA PRO A 221 -19.12 -8.18 -19.76
C PRO A 221 -18.49 -7.02 -18.99
N ILE A 222 -17.77 -7.35 -17.93
CA ILE A 222 -17.17 -6.39 -17.01
C ILE A 222 -15.65 -6.43 -17.15
N ILE A 223 -15.06 -5.24 -17.28
CA ILE A 223 -13.63 -4.98 -17.13
C ILE A 223 -13.42 -4.34 -15.76
N LEU A 224 -12.63 -4.98 -14.91
CA LEU A 224 -12.19 -4.39 -13.66
C LEU A 224 -10.87 -3.66 -13.87
N VAL A 225 -10.79 -2.43 -13.37
CA VAL A 225 -9.53 -1.68 -13.21
C VAL A 225 -9.28 -1.58 -11.71
N VAL A 226 -8.21 -2.20 -11.23
CA VAL A 226 -7.97 -2.44 -9.81
C VAL A 226 -6.67 -1.77 -9.37
N THR A 227 -6.66 -1.24 -8.15
CA THR A 227 -5.47 -0.71 -7.48
C THR A 227 -5.54 -1.06 -6.00
N GLN A 228 -4.40 -1.01 -5.33
CA GLN A 228 -4.34 -1.09 -3.87
C GLN A 228 -4.26 0.33 -3.30
N MET A 229 -4.72 0.54 -2.07
CA MET A 229 -4.72 1.87 -1.45
C MET A 229 -3.89 1.97 -0.17
N ASP A 230 -3.55 0.85 0.45
CA ASP A 230 -2.79 0.80 1.70
C ASP A 230 -1.43 0.13 1.51
N SER A 231 -0.50 0.49 2.39
CA SER A 231 0.85 -0.04 2.41
C SER A 231 1.17 -0.62 3.80
N ILE A 232 2.39 -1.08 3.97
CA ILE A 232 2.87 -1.73 5.19
C ILE A 232 4.26 -1.20 5.55
N ASP A 233 4.55 -1.12 6.84
CA ASP A 233 5.87 -0.85 7.39
C ASP A 233 5.90 -1.50 8.78
N MET A 234 7.07 -1.74 9.33
CA MET A 234 7.27 -2.12 10.73
C MET A 234 6.70 -1.06 11.69
N PHE A 235 6.74 0.22 11.30
CA PHE A 235 6.23 1.35 12.08
C PHE A 235 4.93 1.88 11.48
N HIS A 236 3.80 1.47 12.04
CA HIS A 236 2.48 1.72 11.43
C HIS A 236 2.11 3.20 11.31
N ASP A 237 2.65 4.07 12.17
CA ASP A 237 2.40 5.52 12.12
C ASP A 237 3.14 6.24 11.00
N SER A 238 4.14 5.60 10.38
CA SER A 238 4.98 6.18 9.33
C SER A 238 4.79 5.51 7.97
N VAL A 239 3.72 4.74 7.79
CA VAL A 239 3.42 4.07 6.51
C VAL A 239 3.11 5.13 5.44
N GLN A 240 3.96 5.18 4.42
CA GLN A 240 3.85 6.09 3.28
C GLN A 240 3.31 5.35 2.03
N GLY A 241 4.13 4.53 1.37
CA GLY A 241 3.71 3.75 0.20
C GLY A 241 3.45 4.59 -1.05
N ALA A 242 4.27 5.62 -1.27
CA ALA A 242 4.07 6.59 -2.33
C ALA A 242 4.19 6.00 -3.73
N ASP A 243 5.25 5.23 -3.99
CA ASP A 243 5.35 4.45 -5.21
C ASP A 243 4.48 3.17 -5.11
N ALA A 244 4.53 2.46 -3.98
CA ALA A 244 3.73 1.25 -3.75
C ALA A 244 2.78 1.38 -2.54
N PRO A 245 1.44 1.45 -2.73
CA PRO A 245 0.69 1.32 -3.99
C PRO A 245 0.16 2.63 -4.58
N LEU A 246 0.41 3.78 -3.95
CA LEU A 246 -0.35 5.00 -4.25
C LEU A 246 -0.16 5.51 -5.68
N SER A 247 0.99 5.29 -6.31
CA SER A 247 1.22 5.71 -7.69
C SER A 247 0.22 5.08 -8.67
N GLY A 248 -0.08 3.78 -8.52
CA GLY A 248 -1.07 3.07 -9.31
C GLY A 248 -2.49 3.60 -9.05
N LEU A 249 -2.83 3.87 -7.79
CA LEU A 249 -4.10 4.50 -7.41
C LEU A 249 -4.25 5.88 -8.08
N ILE A 250 -3.21 6.72 -8.07
CA ILE A 250 -3.22 8.04 -8.71
C ILE A 250 -3.40 7.88 -10.23
N ALA A 251 -2.69 6.95 -10.87
CA ALA A 251 -2.83 6.69 -12.30
C ALA A 251 -4.26 6.25 -12.66
N MET A 252 -4.87 5.37 -11.86
CA MET A 252 -6.26 4.93 -12.05
C MET A 252 -7.25 6.08 -11.90
N LEU A 253 -7.12 6.90 -10.86
CA LEU A 253 -8.01 8.05 -10.62
C LEU A 253 -7.88 9.10 -11.74
N ALA A 254 -6.66 9.38 -12.20
CA ALA A 254 -6.41 10.29 -13.30
C ALA A 254 -6.99 9.76 -14.63
N ALA A 255 -6.86 8.44 -14.90
CA ALA A 255 -7.48 7.80 -16.05
C ALA A 255 -9.01 7.87 -16.01
N LEU A 256 -9.60 7.61 -14.84
CA LEU A 256 -11.04 7.73 -14.61
C LEU A 256 -11.52 9.16 -14.87
N GLN A 257 -10.77 10.17 -14.44
CA GLN A 257 -11.10 11.58 -14.68
C GLN A 257 -11.05 11.94 -16.17
N ALA A 258 -10.06 11.45 -16.92
CA ALA A 258 -9.98 11.64 -18.38
C ALA A 258 -11.17 11.01 -19.11
N LEU A 259 -11.53 9.77 -18.75
CA LEU A 259 -12.70 9.08 -19.31
C LEU A 259 -14.00 9.86 -19.03
N HIS A 260 -14.18 10.31 -17.79
CA HIS A 260 -15.36 11.08 -17.40
C HIS A 260 -15.47 12.41 -18.16
N ARG A 261 -14.38 13.18 -18.26
CA ARG A 261 -14.37 14.47 -19.00
C ARG A 261 -14.71 14.28 -20.48
N SER A 262 -14.11 13.29 -21.14
CA SER A 262 -14.41 12.97 -22.53
C SER A 262 -15.90 12.63 -22.76
N ALA A 263 -16.50 11.84 -21.86
CA ALA A 263 -17.91 11.47 -21.97
C ALA A 263 -18.87 12.63 -21.69
N THR A 264 -18.50 13.59 -20.83
CA THR A 264 -19.35 14.77 -20.54
C THR A 264 -19.24 15.87 -21.60
N SER A 265 -18.11 15.96 -22.30
CA SER A 265 -17.86 16.97 -23.34
C SER A 265 -18.47 16.62 -24.71
N SER A 266 -18.81 15.35 -24.95
CA SER A 266 -19.25 14.85 -26.26
C SER A 266 -20.76 14.84 -26.49
N SER A 267 -21.58 14.81 -25.43
CA SER A 267 -23.05 15.00 -25.48
C SER A 267 -23.59 14.84 -24.05
N GLY A 268 -24.46 15.75 -23.59
CA GLY A 268 -24.85 15.91 -22.18
C GLY A 268 -25.06 14.60 -21.39
N GLY A 269 -24.22 14.38 -20.38
CA GLY A 269 -24.40 13.45 -19.24
C GLY A 269 -24.69 11.97 -19.57
N SER A 270 -23.80 11.06 -19.16
CA SER A 270 -23.93 9.58 -19.25
C SER A 270 -24.13 8.96 -20.65
N ALA A 271 -24.59 9.73 -21.65
CA ALA A 271 -24.75 9.32 -23.04
C ALA A 271 -23.40 9.00 -23.73
N GLY A 272 -22.29 9.60 -23.28
CA GLY A 272 -20.95 9.34 -23.82
C GLY A 272 -20.44 7.90 -23.65
N PHE A 273 -21.02 7.13 -22.71
CA PHE A 273 -20.68 5.72 -22.49
C PHE A 273 -21.71 4.73 -23.08
N SER A 274 -22.74 5.24 -23.78
CA SER A 274 -23.81 4.41 -24.35
C SER A 274 -23.31 3.44 -25.44
N GLY A 275 -22.22 3.77 -26.12
CA GLY A 275 -21.57 2.92 -27.12
C GLY A 275 -20.69 1.80 -26.55
N TYR A 276 -20.53 1.72 -25.22
CA TYR A 276 -19.65 0.70 -24.63
C TYR A 276 -20.34 -0.67 -24.60
N SER A 277 -19.70 -1.63 -25.26
CA SER A 277 -20.07 -3.06 -25.26
C SER A 277 -19.71 -3.78 -23.95
N LYS A 278 -18.83 -3.20 -23.14
CA LYS A 278 -18.45 -3.72 -21.81
C LYS A 278 -18.60 -2.64 -20.75
N ARG A 279 -18.85 -3.07 -19.51
CA ARG A 279 -18.93 -2.17 -18.36
C ARG A 279 -17.55 -2.05 -17.70
N LEU A 280 -17.20 -0.83 -17.31
CA LEU A 280 -15.96 -0.57 -16.59
C LEU A 280 -16.26 -0.46 -15.10
N VAL A 281 -15.45 -1.11 -14.26
CA VAL A 281 -15.54 -0.96 -12.81
C VAL A 281 -14.16 -0.67 -12.26
N PHE A 282 -14.01 0.47 -11.60
CA PHE A 282 -12.77 0.92 -10.98
C PHE A 282 -12.81 0.58 -9.49
N MET A 283 -11.73 0.02 -8.95
CA MET A 283 -11.65 -0.45 -7.57
C MET A 283 -10.33 -0.04 -6.93
N ALA A 284 -10.42 0.57 -5.75
CA ALA A 284 -9.30 0.77 -4.83
C ALA A 284 -9.50 -0.17 -3.62
N LEU A 285 -8.62 -1.14 -3.47
CA LEU A 285 -8.76 -2.22 -2.49
C LEU A 285 -7.93 -1.93 -1.24
N ALA A 286 -8.58 -2.07 -0.09
CA ALA A 286 -7.98 -1.90 1.23
C ALA A 286 -7.63 -3.25 1.86
N GLY A 287 -6.41 -3.40 2.38
CA GLY A 287 -5.91 -4.56 3.09
C GLY A 287 -5.10 -5.53 2.25
N GLU A 288 -4.61 -5.10 1.09
CA GLU A 288 -3.86 -5.98 0.19
C GLU A 288 -2.50 -6.46 0.76
N PRO A 289 -1.69 -5.61 1.43
CA PRO A 289 -0.47 -6.06 2.11
C PRO A 289 -0.71 -7.10 3.22
N TRP A 290 -1.95 -7.24 3.69
CA TRP A 290 -2.36 -8.09 4.82
C TRP A 290 -2.99 -9.40 4.34
N GLY A 291 -2.34 -10.06 3.38
CA GLY A 291 -2.78 -11.32 2.80
C GLY A 291 -3.98 -11.16 1.87
N TYR A 292 -3.96 -10.09 1.06
CA TYR A 292 -4.98 -9.79 0.03
C TYR A 292 -6.39 -9.70 0.62
N MET A 293 -6.51 -9.14 1.83
CA MET A 293 -7.74 -9.17 2.62
C MET A 293 -8.88 -8.48 1.90
N GLY A 294 -8.62 -7.35 1.22
CA GLY A 294 -9.61 -6.56 0.51
C GLY A 294 -10.19 -7.29 -0.69
N SER A 295 -9.35 -7.76 -1.59
CA SER A 295 -9.73 -8.54 -2.78
C SER A 295 -10.44 -9.84 -2.41
N ARG A 296 -9.94 -10.57 -1.40
CA ARG A 296 -10.60 -11.78 -0.89
C ARG A 296 -11.95 -11.48 -0.27
N ARG A 297 -12.06 -10.40 0.51
CA ARG A 297 -13.34 -9.98 1.12
C ARG A 297 -14.34 -9.59 0.05
N LEU A 298 -13.92 -8.83 -0.96
CA LEU A 298 -14.76 -8.46 -2.11
C LEU A 298 -15.33 -9.71 -2.80
N LEU A 299 -14.47 -10.68 -3.13
CA LEU A 299 -14.88 -11.92 -3.80
C LEU A 299 -15.85 -12.73 -2.93
N PHE A 300 -15.60 -12.80 -1.62
CA PHE A 300 -16.49 -13.46 -0.67
C PHE A 300 -17.86 -12.75 -0.59
N GLU A 301 -17.86 -11.42 -0.50
CA GLU A 301 -19.09 -10.61 -0.42
C GLU A 301 -19.94 -10.71 -1.69
N ALA A 302 -19.29 -10.70 -2.87
CA ALA A 302 -19.97 -10.90 -4.14
C ALA A 302 -20.57 -12.31 -4.25
N ALA A 303 -19.85 -13.34 -3.81
CA ALA A 303 -20.33 -14.73 -3.82
C ALA A 303 -21.48 -14.96 -2.83
N THR A 304 -21.55 -14.18 -1.75
CA THR A 304 -22.59 -14.30 -0.71
C THR A 304 -23.76 -13.32 -0.89
N GLY A 305 -23.73 -12.48 -1.94
CA GLY A 305 -24.79 -11.53 -2.24
C GLY A 305 -24.87 -10.34 -1.28
N SER A 306 -23.73 -9.86 -0.78
CA SER A 306 -23.67 -8.69 0.11
C SER A 306 -24.16 -7.41 -0.58
N ASN A 307 -24.78 -6.52 0.21
CA ASN A 307 -25.20 -5.19 -0.25
C ASN A 307 -24.00 -4.31 -0.71
N SER A 308 -22.80 -4.54 -0.17
CA SER A 308 -21.57 -3.82 -0.56
C SER A 308 -21.15 -4.07 -2.01
N THR A 309 -21.62 -5.17 -2.61
CA THR A 309 -21.34 -5.59 -3.98
C THR A 309 -22.62 -5.66 -4.82
N ALA A 310 -23.70 -5.03 -4.38
CA ALA A 310 -24.98 -5.10 -5.06
C ALA A 310 -24.88 -4.57 -6.51
N GLY A 311 -25.45 -5.33 -7.45
CA GLY A 311 -25.40 -5.04 -8.88
C GLY A 311 -24.10 -5.47 -9.59
N LEU A 312 -23.04 -5.78 -8.85
CA LEU A 312 -21.79 -6.29 -9.42
C LEU A 312 -21.86 -7.81 -9.56
N ASN A 313 -22.12 -8.28 -10.78
CA ASN A 313 -22.11 -9.71 -11.06
C ASN A 313 -20.69 -10.19 -11.44
N MET A 314 -20.03 -10.88 -10.51
CA MET A 314 -18.68 -11.40 -10.73
C MET A 314 -18.58 -12.47 -11.83
N SER A 315 -19.70 -13.11 -12.23
CA SER A 315 -19.67 -14.05 -13.36
C SER A 315 -19.40 -13.35 -14.68
N LEU A 316 -19.82 -12.08 -14.81
CA LEU A 316 -19.65 -11.25 -16.01
C LEU A 316 -18.25 -10.63 -16.11
N VAL A 317 -17.42 -10.75 -15.08
CA VAL A 317 -16.03 -10.26 -15.13
C VAL A 317 -15.22 -11.14 -16.07
N GLU A 318 -14.76 -10.56 -17.17
CA GLU A 318 -13.90 -11.22 -18.17
C GLU A 318 -12.45 -10.75 -18.07
N GLN A 319 -12.24 -9.48 -17.70
CA GLN A 319 -10.95 -8.81 -17.76
C GLN A 319 -10.66 -8.09 -16.45
N VAL A 320 -9.41 -8.18 -15.98
CA VAL A 320 -8.90 -7.46 -14.82
C VAL A 320 -7.57 -6.82 -15.16
N ILE A 321 -7.48 -5.49 -15.03
CA ILE A 321 -6.26 -4.72 -15.18
C ILE A 321 -5.93 -4.16 -13.80
N GLU A 322 -4.87 -4.64 -13.16
CA GLU A 322 -4.37 -4.03 -11.94
C GLU A 322 -3.25 -3.05 -12.26
N VAL A 323 -3.26 -1.86 -11.66
CA VAL A 323 -2.17 -0.89 -11.77
C VAL A 323 -1.36 -0.92 -10.48
N GLY A 324 -0.10 -1.34 -10.59
CA GLY A 324 0.83 -1.47 -9.46
C GLY A 324 1.73 -0.24 -9.30
N GLN A 325 3.03 -0.51 -9.12
CA GLN A 325 4.06 0.53 -8.96
C GLN A 325 4.35 1.18 -10.31
N VAL A 326 4.09 2.48 -10.42
CA VAL A 326 4.29 3.30 -11.63
C VAL A 326 4.83 4.70 -11.30
N GLY A 327 5.21 4.94 -10.05
CA GLY A 327 5.54 6.24 -9.53
C GLY A 327 6.96 6.69 -9.84
N ARG A 328 7.85 5.83 -10.30
CA ARG A 328 9.25 6.16 -10.63
C ARG A 328 9.55 6.04 -12.12
N LEU A 329 8.52 5.95 -12.96
CA LEU A 329 8.61 6.16 -14.40
C LEU A 329 9.08 7.58 -14.70
N ALA A 330 10.40 7.74 -14.78
CA ALA A 330 11.06 8.99 -15.14
C ALA A 330 12.29 8.64 -15.98
N ALA A 331 12.51 9.38 -17.07
CA ALA A 331 13.68 9.18 -17.91
C ALA A 331 14.98 9.40 -17.11
N ARG A 332 15.83 8.36 -16.99
CA ARG A 332 17.29 8.51 -16.76
C ARG A 332 18.05 7.35 -17.39
N PRO A 333 19.25 7.53 -17.98
CA PRO A 333 20.00 8.75 -18.30
C PRO A 333 20.18 9.00 -19.81
N ALA A 334 19.45 8.33 -20.69
CA ALA A 334 19.42 8.69 -22.11
C ALA A 334 18.17 9.55 -22.33
N ALA A 335 18.36 10.81 -22.73
CA ALA A 335 17.28 11.78 -22.92
C ALA A 335 16.28 11.42 -24.04
N ASP A 336 16.48 10.27 -24.72
CA ASP A 336 15.76 9.87 -25.94
C ASP A 336 15.14 8.45 -25.86
N ALA A 337 15.13 7.79 -24.68
CA ALA A 337 14.54 6.46 -24.53
C ALA A 337 13.13 6.55 -23.91
N ALA A 338 12.13 5.98 -24.61
CA ALA A 338 10.75 5.91 -24.13
C ALA A 338 10.65 5.26 -22.74
N LEU A 339 9.71 5.75 -21.93
CA LEU A 339 9.38 5.15 -20.64
C LEU A 339 8.90 3.71 -20.88
N LYS A 340 9.29 2.76 -20.02
CA LYS A 340 8.88 1.35 -20.18
C LYS A 340 7.86 0.97 -19.13
N LEU A 341 6.66 0.61 -19.57
CA LEU A 341 5.63 0.01 -18.75
C LEU A 341 5.51 -1.47 -19.10
N TYR A 342 5.56 -2.34 -18.10
CA TYR A 342 5.48 -3.78 -18.29
C TYR A 342 4.09 -4.28 -17.93
N ALA A 343 3.50 -5.07 -18.83
CA ALA A 343 2.27 -5.80 -18.61
C ALA A 343 2.63 -7.23 -18.20
N HIS A 344 2.42 -7.52 -16.92
CA HIS A 344 2.63 -8.84 -16.33
C HIS A 344 1.36 -9.66 -16.45
N ALA A 345 1.43 -10.84 -17.05
CA ALA A 345 0.31 -11.75 -17.18
C ALA A 345 0.68 -13.11 -16.58
N GLN A 346 -0.33 -13.84 -16.09
CA GLN A 346 -0.11 -15.19 -15.60
C GLN A 346 0.09 -16.14 -16.77
N GLN A 347 1.13 -16.98 -16.69
CA GLN A 347 1.43 -17.98 -17.70
C GLN A 347 0.71 -19.30 -17.42
N GLY A 348 0.36 -20.03 -18.48
CA GLY A 348 -0.18 -21.39 -18.41
C GLY A 348 -1.52 -21.54 -19.12
N ALA A 349 -1.77 -22.71 -19.72
CA ALA A 349 -2.96 -22.96 -20.54
C ALA A 349 -4.30 -22.89 -19.77
N SER A 350 -4.27 -22.96 -18.44
CA SER A 350 -5.45 -22.81 -17.59
C SER A 350 -5.86 -21.35 -17.34
N PHE A 351 -5.00 -20.38 -17.68
CA PHE A 351 -5.23 -18.97 -17.46
C PHE A 351 -5.78 -18.26 -18.71
N GLY A 352 -6.53 -17.17 -18.49
CA GLY A 352 -7.13 -16.41 -19.59
C GLY A 352 -6.09 -15.77 -20.52
N ASP A 353 -6.35 -15.79 -21.83
CA ASP A 353 -5.47 -15.16 -22.82
C ASP A 353 -5.52 -13.62 -22.73
N THR A 354 -4.38 -13.00 -22.47
CA THR A 354 -4.22 -11.55 -22.31
C THR A 354 -3.70 -10.85 -23.57
N SER A 355 -3.50 -11.57 -24.67
CA SER A 355 -2.95 -11.02 -25.92
C SER A 355 -3.73 -9.81 -26.44
N GLY A 356 -5.07 -9.88 -26.40
CA GLY A 356 -5.95 -8.77 -26.80
C GLY A 356 -5.84 -7.55 -25.87
N MET A 357 -5.64 -7.77 -24.56
CA MET A 357 -5.45 -6.69 -23.59
C MET A 357 -4.10 -6.00 -23.80
N LEU A 358 -3.03 -6.78 -23.99
CA LEU A 358 -1.70 -6.24 -24.31
C LEU A 358 -1.72 -5.44 -25.62
N ALA A 359 -2.37 -5.96 -26.66
CA ALA A 359 -2.51 -5.27 -27.94
C ALA A 359 -3.26 -3.93 -27.78
N ALA A 360 -4.31 -3.88 -26.97
CA ALA A 360 -5.05 -2.65 -26.69
C ALA A 360 -4.20 -1.61 -25.95
N LEU A 361 -3.40 -2.04 -24.97
CA LEU A 361 -2.46 -1.17 -24.24
C LEU A 361 -1.36 -0.63 -25.16
N GLN A 362 -0.78 -1.47 -26.01
CA GLN A 362 0.23 -1.05 -26.99
C GLN A 362 -0.34 -0.11 -28.04
N ALA A 363 -1.57 -0.34 -28.50
CA ALA A 363 -2.25 0.57 -29.41
C ALA A 363 -2.55 1.92 -28.75
N ALA A 364 -2.96 1.92 -27.48
CA ALA A 364 -3.14 3.14 -26.69
C ALA A 364 -1.83 3.91 -26.55
N ALA A 365 -0.75 3.24 -26.15
CA ALA A 365 0.59 3.82 -26.04
C ALA A 365 1.07 4.49 -27.34
N ARG A 366 0.90 3.82 -28.49
CA ARG A 366 1.23 4.39 -29.80
C ARG A 366 0.36 5.59 -30.18
N ALA A 367 -0.92 5.56 -29.85
CA ALA A 367 -1.84 6.67 -30.12
C ALA A 367 -1.47 7.91 -29.30
N GLU A 368 -0.98 7.70 -28.08
CA GLU A 368 -0.52 8.75 -27.18
C GLU A 368 0.98 9.08 -27.35
N ALA A 369 1.67 8.54 -28.37
CA ALA A 369 3.12 8.65 -28.49
C ALA A 369 3.65 10.10 -28.57
N GLY A 370 2.84 11.05 -29.07
CA GLY A 370 3.19 12.48 -29.08
C GLY A 370 2.97 13.20 -27.74
N ALA A 371 2.40 12.52 -26.74
CA ALA A 371 1.99 13.09 -25.46
C ALA A 371 2.54 12.32 -24.25
N ALA A 372 2.58 10.99 -24.28
CA ALA A 372 2.89 10.11 -23.15
C ALA A 372 4.24 9.37 -23.25
N GLU A 373 4.95 9.43 -24.39
CA GLU A 373 6.28 8.81 -24.65
C GLU A 373 6.58 7.51 -23.86
N ILE A 374 5.65 6.56 -23.91
CA ILE A 374 5.69 5.32 -23.13
C ILE A 374 5.51 4.12 -24.04
N ASP A 375 6.37 3.12 -23.87
CA ASP A 375 6.27 1.81 -24.49
C ASP A 375 5.64 0.82 -23.51
N VAL A 376 4.60 0.11 -23.96
CA VAL A 376 4.03 -1.01 -23.20
C VAL A 376 4.61 -2.32 -23.73
N LEU A 377 5.33 -3.01 -22.85
CA LEU A 377 6.02 -4.26 -23.16
C LEU A 377 5.39 -5.43 -22.38
N PRO A 378 5.35 -6.65 -22.93
CA PRO A 378 5.11 -7.82 -22.09
C PRO A 378 6.24 -7.96 -21.08
N ALA A 379 5.91 -8.33 -19.85
CA ALA A 379 6.93 -8.71 -18.87
C ALA A 379 7.69 -9.97 -19.30
N SER A 380 8.91 -10.13 -18.81
CA SER A 380 9.82 -11.21 -19.16
C SER A 380 9.17 -12.58 -18.93
N ALA A 381 9.33 -13.47 -19.91
CA ALA A 381 8.87 -14.85 -19.80
C ALA A 381 9.61 -15.64 -18.70
N SER A 382 10.75 -15.14 -18.21
CA SER A 382 11.50 -15.74 -17.10
C SER A 382 10.84 -15.53 -15.72
N ASN A 383 9.90 -14.59 -15.62
CA ASN A 383 9.16 -14.36 -14.38
C ASN A 383 8.22 -15.55 -14.12
N PRO A 384 7.95 -15.90 -12.84
CA PRO A 384 7.07 -17.02 -12.53
C PRO A 384 5.59 -16.75 -12.85
N GLY A 385 5.25 -15.50 -13.17
CA GLY A 385 3.88 -15.06 -13.46
C GLY A 385 3.69 -13.59 -13.09
N ILE A 386 2.50 -13.27 -12.60
CA ILE A 386 2.18 -11.92 -12.11
C ILE A 386 2.93 -11.57 -10.82
N PRO A 387 3.30 -10.30 -10.58
CA PRO A 387 3.85 -9.87 -9.30
C PRO A 387 2.81 -9.97 -8.17
N PRO A 388 3.21 -9.85 -6.89
CA PRO A 388 2.30 -9.86 -5.76
C PRO A 388 1.27 -8.76 -5.89
N SER A 389 0.01 -9.13 -6.11
CA SER A 389 -1.04 -8.19 -6.47
C SER A 389 -2.43 -8.77 -6.18
N SER A 390 -3.43 -7.89 -6.12
CA SER A 390 -4.84 -8.24 -5.89
C SER A 390 -5.35 -9.27 -6.91
N LEU A 391 -4.83 -9.23 -8.15
CA LEU A 391 -5.13 -10.16 -9.24
C LEU A 391 -4.89 -11.63 -8.84
N MET A 392 -3.98 -11.93 -7.92
CA MET A 392 -3.79 -13.28 -7.38
C MET A 392 -5.08 -13.85 -6.78
N SER A 393 -5.84 -13.03 -6.05
CA SER A 393 -7.13 -13.42 -5.47
C SER A 393 -8.17 -13.75 -6.55
N PHE A 394 -8.24 -12.94 -7.61
CA PHE A 394 -9.17 -13.17 -8.72
C PHE A 394 -8.83 -14.44 -9.51
N LEU A 395 -7.55 -14.66 -9.83
CA LEU A 395 -7.11 -15.85 -10.57
C LEU A 395 -7.28 -17.13 -9.77
N ARG A 396 -7.21 -17.09 -8.43
CA ARG A 396 -7.52 -18.25 -7.58
C ARG A 396 -9.00 -18.66 -7.65
N VAL A 397 -9.91 -17.71 -7.82
CA VAL A 397 -11.36 -17.98 -7.92
C VAL A 397 -11.76 -18.33 -9.35
N LYS A 398 -11.25 -17.60 -10.34
CA LYS A 398 -11.57 -17.80 -11.76
C LYS A 398 -10.28 -17.65 -12.60
N PRO A 399 -9.49 -18.73 -12.77
CA PRO A 399 -8.25 -18.71 -13.55
C PRO A 399 -8.44 -18.24 -15.00
N SER A 400 -9.63 -18.47 -15.57
CA SER A 400 -9.97 -18.09 -16.95
C SER A 400 -10.18 -16.58 -17.18
N ILE A 401 -10.15 -15.75 -16.12
CA ILE A 401 -10.12 -14.29 -16.27
C ILE A 401 -8.86 -13.90 -17.05
N GLN A 402 -9.02 -13.01 -18.02
CA GLN A 402 -7.88 -12.36 -18.68
C GLN A 402 -7.37 -11.27 -17.73
N GLY A 403 -6.20 -11.49 -17.15
CA GLY A 403 -5.68 -10.65 -16.06
C GLY A 403 -4.27 -10.15 -16.32
N LEU A 404 -4.05 -8.85 -16.18
CA LEU A 404 -2.71 -8.26 -16.22
C LEU A 404 -2.45 -7.28 -15.08
N VAL A 405 -1.18 -7.17 -14.69
CA VAL A 405 -0.68 -6.13 -13.79
C VAL A 405 0.23 -5.19 -14.58
N LEU A 406 -0.07 -3.89 -14.56
CA LEU A 406 0.78 -2.85 -15.12
C LEU A 406 1.77 -2.36 -14.05
N ALA A 407 3.06 -2.41 -14.37
CA ALA A 407 4.10 -1.96 -13.46
C ALA A 407 5.32 -1.40 -14.22
N GLU A 408 6.09 -0.54 -13.56
CA GLU A 408 7.29 0.09 -14.12
C GLU A 408 8.53 -0.82 -14.14
N PHE A 409 8.42 -2.03 -13.60
CA PHE A 409 9.50 -3.00 -13.52
C PHE A 409 9.19 -4.24 -14.36
N ASP A 410 10.23 -4.87 -14.89
CA ASP A 410 10.12 -6.10 -15.68
C ASP A 410 10.09 -7.35 -14.81
N ASP A 411 11.05 -7.52 -13.89
CA ASP A 411 11.30 -8.80 -13.20
C ASP A 411 11.22 -8.70 -11.67
N GLY A 412 11.52 -7.54 -11.10
CA GLY A 412 11.43 -7.26 -9.67
C GLY A 412 11.39 -5.77 -9.42
N PHE A 413 10.84 -5.37 -8.27
CA PHE A 413 10.53 -3.99 -7.95
C PHE A 413 11.73 -3.07 -8.18
N SER A 414 11.50 -2.00 -8.95
CA SER A 414 12.37 -0.84 -9.12
C SER A 414 12.49 0.00 -7.85
N ASN A 415 11.51 -0.11 -6.94
CA ASN A 415 11.43 0.62 -5.69
C ASN A 415 12.44 0.10 -4.64
N PRO A 416 13.55 0.82 -4.35
CA PRO A 416 14.48 0.51 -3.26
C PRO A 416 13.88 0.62 -1.86
N TYR A 417 12.66 1.14 -1.70
CA TYR A 417 12.09 1.46 -0.39
C TYR A 417 10.74 0.78 -0.10
N PHE A 418 10.33 -0.20 -0.93
CA PHE A 418 9.05 -0.88 -0.79
C PHE A 418 8.81 -1.33 0.66
N GLY A 419 7.64 -0.98 1.22
CA GLY A 419 7.28 -1.37 2.58
C GLY A 419 8.15 -0.73 3.67
N SER A 420 8.52 0.54 3.48
CA SER A 420 9.23 1.34 4.47
C SER A 420 8.80 2.81 4.41
N ARG A 421 9.05 3.56 5.49
CA ARG A 421 8.82 5.00 5.56
C ARG A 421 9.56 5.84 4.51
N PHE A 422 10.57 5.29 3.84
CA PHE A 422 11.33 6.01 2.82
C PHE A 422 10.67 5.97 1.44
N ASP A 423 9.67 5.11 1.24
CA ASP A 423 8.79 5.14 0.06
C ASP A 423 7.81 6.32 0.16
N ASN A 424 8.37 7.53 0.09
CA ASN A 424 7.67 8.79 0.34
C ASN A 424 7.42 9.56 -0.97
N GLY A 425 6.47 10.51 -0.96
CA GLY A 425 6.02 11.21 -2.17
C GLY A 425 7.10 11.98 -2.94
N SER A 426 8.27 12.29 -2.35
CA SER A 426 9.34 12.99 -3.06
C SER A 426 9.98 12.17 -4.18
N THR A 427 9.81 10.84 -4.18
CA THR A 427 10.33 9.97 -5.24
C THR A 427 9.32 9.71 -6.36
N VAL A 428 8.12 10.27 -6.27
CA VAL A 428 7.06 10.07 -7.26
C VAL A 428 7.18 11.07 -8.42
N ASN A 429 7.16 10.56 -9.64
CA ASN A 429 7.12 11.31 -10.89
C ASN A 429 5.67 11.39 -11.40
N ALA A 430 5.06 12.57 -11.24
CA ALA A 430 3.69 12.82 -11.68
C ALA A 430 3.52 12.72 -13.21
N ASP A 431 4.55 13.01 -14.00
CA ASP A 431 4.49 12.98 -15.47
C ASP A 431 4.44 11.55 -16.00
N GLY A 432 5.24 10.66 -15.41
CA GLY A 432 5.18 9.22 -15.67
C GLY A 432 3.83 8.62 -15.29
N ILE A 433 3.31 8.99 -14.11
CA ILE A 433 1.96 8.59 -13.68
C ILE A 433 0.89 9.09 -14.66
N ALA A 434 0.98 10.34 -15.11
CA ALA A 434 0.05 10.91 -16.09
C ALA A 434 0.11 10.18 -17.44
N SER A 435 1.30 9.77 -17.87
CA SER A 435 1.51 8.97 -19.09
C SER A 435 0.86 7.58 -18.97
N VAL A 436 1.01 6.92 -17.81
CA VAL A 436 0.30 5.66 -17.53
C VAL A 436 -1.22 5.87 -17.51
N ALA A 437 -1.69 6.95 -16.89
CA ALA A 437 -3.12 7.28 -16.84
C ALA A 437 -3.71 7.49 -18.24
N ALA A 438 -2.99 8.17 -19.13
CA ALA A 438 -3.37 8.37 -20.53
C ALA A 438 -3.53 7.03 -21.27
N VAL A 439 -2.52 6.17 -21.18
CA VAL A 439 -2.54 4.83 -21.80
C VAL A 439 -3.65 3.97 -21.22
N LEU A 440 -3.83 3.98 -19.90
CA LEU A 440 -4.87 3.21 -19.23
C LEU A 440 -6.27 3.66 -19.67
N ALA A 441 -6.54 4.97 -19.69
CA ALA A 441 -7.82 5.51 -20.15
C ALA A 441 -8.12 5.09 -21.60
N ALA A 442 -7.16 5.29 -22.51
CA ALA A 442 -7.32 4.95 -23.91
C ALA A 442 -7.43 3.43 -24.15
N ALA A 443 -6.70 2.61 -23.41
CA ALA A 443 -6.76 1.15 -23.54
C ALA A 443 -8.10 0.60 -23.04
N VAL A 444 -8.56 1.06 -21.87
CA VAL A 444 -9.80 0.59 -21.26
C VAL A 444 -11.01 1.03 -22.08
N GLN A 445 -11.01 2.25 -22.64
CA GLN A 445 -12.04 2.67 -23.59
C GLN A 445 -12.08 1.76 -24.83
N ARG A 446 -10.93 1.45 -25.43
CA ARG A 446 -10.85 0.55 -26.61
C ARG A 446 -11.37 -0.84 -26.27
N LEU A 447 -10.98 -1.39 -25.13
CA LEU A 447 -11.45 -2.70 -24.66
C LEU A 447 -12.96 -2.71 -24.39
N ALA A 448 -13.54 -1.58 -24.00
CA ALA A 448 -14.98 -1.42 -23.85
C ALA A 448 -15.72 -1.26 -25.20
N GLY A 449 -15.02 -1.16 -26.33
CA GLY A 449 -15.61 -0.91 -27.64
C GLY A 449 -15.96 0.57 -27.88
N GLY A 450 -15.40 1.48 -27.09
CA GLY A 450 -15.57 2.92 -27.30
C GLY A 450 -14.80 3.42 -28.53
N ASP A 451 -15.31 4.48 -29.16
CA ASP A 451 -14.61 5.15 -30.26
C ASP A 451 -13.32 5.81 -29.76
N ALA A 452 -12.19 5.35 -30.28
CA ALA A 452 -10.87 5.87 -29.94
C ALA A 452 -10.71 7.36 -30.28
N ALA A 453 -11.44 7.88 -31.28
CA ALA A 453 -11.40 9.30 -31.63
C ALA A 453 -12.17 10.18 -30.63
N ALA A 454 -13.03 9.59 -29.80
CA ALA A 454 -13.86 10.31 -28.84
C ALA A 454 -13.09 10.68 -27.55
N LEU A 455 -12.06 9.92 -27.17
CA LEU A 455 -11.21 10.28 -26.04
C LEU A 455 -10.10 11.20 -26.51
N LYS A 456 -10.17 12.44 -26.03
CA LYS A 456 -9.11 13.41 -26.19
C LYS A 456 -8.38 13.52 -24.87
N VAL A 457 -7.22 12.86 -24.78
CA VAL A 457 -6.36 12.97 -23.61
C VAL A 457 -5.55 14.27 -23.73
N ASN A 458 -5.66 15.12 -22.72
CA ASN A 458 -4.81 16.28 -22.56
C ASN A 458 -3.72 15.95 -21.53
N ILE A 459 -2.51 15.65 -21.99
CA ILE A 459 -1.45 15.18 -21.09
C ILE A 459 -1.05 16.24 -20.07
N THR A 460 -0.99 17.51 -20.44
CA THR A 460 -0.65 18.60 -19.51
C THR A 460 -1.65 18.71 -18.38
N GLU A 461 -2.93 18.50 -18.68
CA GLU A 461 -4.00 18.47 -17.68
C GLU A 461 -3.90 17.22 -16.80
N LEU A 462 -3.59 16.05 -17.37
CA LEU A 462 -3.33 14.84 -16.60
C LEU A 462 -2.12 14.96 -15.67
N GLN A 463 -1.05 15.62 -16.11
CA GLN A 463 0.13 15.91 -15.28
C GLN A 463 -0.26 16.77 -14.07
N GLN A 464 -1.08 17.80 -14.27
CA GLN A 464 -1.60 18.63 -13.17
C GLN A 464 -2.48 17.84 -12.22
N VAL A 465 -3.34 16.97 -12.74
CA VAL A 465 -4.20 16.08 -11.94
C VAL A 465 -3.36 15.11 -11.11
N ALA A 466 -2.42 14.41 -11.74
CA ALA A 466 -1.54 13.45 -11.08
C ALA A 466 -0.69 14.14 -10.00
N ALA A 467 -0.12 15.30 -10.30
CA ALA A 467 0.64 16.10 -9.33
C ALA A 467 -0.23 16.55 -8.16
N SER A 468 -1.48 16.98 -8.41
CA SER A 468 -2.40 17.38 -7.36
C SER A 468 -2.77 16.21 -6.45
N TYR A 469 -3.12 15.06 -7.03
CA TYR A 469 -3.41 13.83 -6.28
C TYR A 469 -2.19 13.36 -5.47
N ALA A 470 -0.98 13.35 -6.06
CA ALA A 470 0.25 13.02 -5.35
C ALA A 470 0.51 13.97 -4.16
N ALA A 471 0.30 15.28 -4.34
CA ALA A 471 0.43 16.26 -3.26
C ALA A 471 -0.57 16.02 -2.11
N CYS A 472 -1.76 15.49 -2.42
CA CYS A 472 -2.78 15.17 -1.43
C CYS A 472 -2.48 13.88 -0.65
N ILE A 473 -2.12 12.79 -1.35
CA ILE A 473 -2.13 11.44 -0.76
C ILE A 473 -0.74 10.83 -0.54
N ALA A 474 0.31 11.35 -1.19
CA ALA A 474 1.67 10.82 -1.08
C ALA A 474 2.64 11.77 -0.34
N MET A 475 2.30 13.06 -0.21
CA MET A 475 3.13 14.05 0.45
C MET A 475 2.66 14.36 1.88
N PRO A 476 3.57 14.50 2.86
CA PRO A 476 3.20 14.86 4.24
C PRO A 476 2.66 16.29 4.37
N SER A 477 3.06 17.18 3.46
CA SER A 477 2.59 18.57 3.39
C SER A 477 2.37 18.97 1.93
N PRO A 478 1.23 19.56 1.55
CA PRO A 478 0.09 19.89 2.43
C PRO A 478 -0.70 18.66 2.90
N GLY A 479 -0.46 17.47 2.33
CA GLY A 479 -1.24 16.27 2.60
C GLY A 479 -2.71 16.49 2.25
N PHE A 480 -3.63 15.95 3.03
CA PHE A 480 -5.06 16.11 2.77
C PHE A 480 -5.59 17.54 2.95
N ALA A 481 -4.78 18.51 3.38
CA ALA A 481 -5.13 19.93 3.31
C ALA A 481 -4.87 20.54 1.92
N CYS A 482 -4.43 19.75 0.93
CA CYS A 482 -4.31 20.16 -0.45
C CYS A 482 -5.66 20.72 -1.00
N PRO A 483 -5.63 21.61 -2.01
CA PRO A 483 -6.85 22.17 -2.60
C PRO A 483 -7.84 21.12 -3.11
N THR A 484 -7.35 20.04 -3.73
CA THR A 484 -8.22 19.01 -4.31
C THR A 484 -8.97 18.20 -3.25
N ALA A 485 -8.33 17.81 -2.15
CA ALA A 485 -9.01 17.13 -1.06
C ALA A 485 -9.96 18.06 -0.31
N ALA A 486 -9.53 19.32 -0.07
CA ALA A 486 -10.36 20.33 0.58
C ALA A 486 -11.64 20.67 -0.21
N ALA A 487 -11.62 20.50 -1.53
CA ALA A 487 -12.78 20.73 -2.39
C ALA A 487 -13.88 19.67 -2.24
N VAL A 488 -13.55 18.47 -1.76
CA VAL A 488 -14.47 17.32 -1.72
C VAL A 488 -14.73 16.79 -0.30
N MET A 489 -13.86 17.10 0.66
CA MET A 489 -14.03 16.65 2.03
C MET A 489 -13.37 17.60 3.05
N ALA A 490 -13.87 17.54 4.29
CA ALA A 490 -13.16 18.06 5.45
C ALA A 490 -12.24 16.97 6.02
N PRO A 491 -10.90 17.07 5.86
CA PRO A 491 -9.97 16.03 6.29
C PRO A 491 -9.78 16.02 7.80
N ASP A 492 -9.63 14.82 8.35
CA ASP A 492 -9.19 14.64 9.73
C ASP A 492 -7.71 15.03 9.86
N TYR A 493 -7.29 15.50 11.04
CA TYR A 493 -5.90 15.88 11.31
C TYR A 493 -5.41 15.35 12.64
N ALA A 494 -4.09 15.17 12.73
CA ALA A 494 -3.39 14.98 13.99
C ALA A 494 -2.84 16.33 14.49
N VAL A 495 -2.67 16.47 15.81
CA VAL A 495 -1.96 17.60 16.39
C VAL A 495 -0.57 17.13 16.79
N ASP A 496 0.45 17.76 16.22
CA ASP A 496 1.83 17.53 16.61
C ASP A 496 2.02 17.98 18.07
N ALA A 497 2.42 17.05 18.92
CA ALA A 497 2.41 17.28 20.35
C ALA A 497 3.59 18.14 20.85
N GLY A 498 4.58 18.41 20.01
CA GLY A 498 5.70 19.31 20.32
C GLY A 498 5.46 20.76 19.90
N SER A 499 4.83 20.96 18.74
CA SER A 499 4.60 22.28 18.12
C SER A 499 3.15 22.77 18.22
N GLY A 500 2.18 21.89 18.50
CA GLY A 500 0.75 22.18 18.44
C GLY A 500 0.22 22.34 17.01
N ALA A 501 1.06 22.13 15.98
CA ALA A 501 0.68 22.28 14.59
C ALA A 501 -0.26 21.14 14.16
N ARG A 502 -1.24 21.47 13.29
CA ARG A 502 -2.08 20.45 12.66
C ARG A 502 -1.30 19.78 11.53
N SER A 503 -1.30 18.46 11.53
CA SER A 503 -0.76 17.63 10.46
C SER A 503 -1.91 16.92 9.74
N TYR A 504 -1.96 17.12 8.43
CA TYR A 504 -2.87 16.44 7.51
C TYR A 504 -2.13 15.39 6.68
N ALA A 505 -0.94 14.99 7.14
CA ALA A 505 -0.13 13.99 6.45
C ALA A 505 -0.93 12.70 6.27
N PRO A 506 -0.87 12.08 5.07
CA PRO A 506 -1.52 10.81 4.83
C PRO A 506 -0.94 9.74 5.75
N ARG A 507 -1.81 8.83 6.21
CA ARG A 507 -1.43 7.64 6.97
C ARG A 507 -2.02 6.46 6.22
N ASN A 508 -1.17 5.76 5.46
CA ASN A 508 -1.63 4.74 4.52
C ASN A 508 -1.56 3.33 5.13
N TYR A 509 -1.50 3.25 6.45
CA TYR A 509 -1.74 2.03 7.21
C TYR A 509 -3.24 1.74 7.29
N LEU A 510 -3.62 0.49 7.05
CA LEU A 510 -5.02 0.04 7.04
C LEU A 510 -5.78 0.40 8.33
N GLY A 511 -5.12 0.25 9.48
CA GLY A 511 -5.73 0.51 10.78
C GLY A 511 -6.70 -0.58 11.23
N VAL A 512 -7.43 -0.27 12.30
CA VAL A 512 -8.41 -1.17 12.90
C VAL A 512 -9.77 -0.99 12.24
N LEU A 513 -10.43 -2.09 11.91
CA LEU A 513 -11.75 -2.07 11.29
C LEU A 513 -12.77 -1.40 12.21
N ARG A 514 -13.40 -0.34 11.69
CA ARG A 514 -14.56 0.30 12.31
C ARG A 514 -15.82 -0.17 11.61
N TYR A 515 -16.64 -0.95 12.30
CA TYR A 515 -17.94 -1.37 11.77
C TYR A 515 -18.87 -0.16 11.64
N LEU A 516 -19.30 0.12 10.41
CA LEU A 516 -20.25 1.19 10.12
C LEU A 516 -21.63 0.58 9.85
N PRO A 517 -22.73 1.16 10.39
CA PRO A 517 -24.08 0.70 10.09
C PRO A 517 -24.43 0.79 8.60
N ASP A 518 -23.91 1.83 7.94
CA ASP A 518 -23.98 2.01 6.49
C ASP A 518 -22.57 2.02 5.91
N ALA A 519 -22.25 1.00 5.11
CA ALA A 519 -20.96 0.89 4.44
C ALA A 519 -20.75 1.96 3.36
N GLN A 520 -21.82 2.63 2.88
CA GLN A 520 -21.72 3.73 1.93
C GLN A 520 -21.42 5.07 2.61
N ALA A 521 -21.71 5.23 3.90
CA ALA A 521 -21.45 6.46 4.64
C ALA A 521 -19.94 6.82 4.63
N PRO A 522 -19.53 8.02 4.20
CA PRO A 522 -18.11 8.39 4.14
C PRO A 522 -17.52 8.67 5.52
N LEU A 523 -18.34 9.11 6.48
CA LEU A 523 -17.89 9.42 7.84
C LEU A 523 -17.46 8.16 8.59
N GLY A 524 -16.36 8.27 9.33
CA GLY A 524 -15.78 7.15 10.10
C GLY A 524 -14.77 6.29 9.32
N LYS A 525 -14.58 6.54 8.02
CA LYS A 525 -13.53 5.97 7.18
C LYS A 525 -12.25 6.82 7.21
N SER A 526 -11.12 6.26 6.77
CA SER A 526 -9.86 6.99 6.66
C SER A 526 -9.95 8.15 5.66
N ASN A 527 -9.10 9.17 5.82
CA ASN A 527 -9.01 10.28 4.86
C ASN A 527 -8.80 9.77 3.42
N LEU A 528 -7.95 8.75 3.24
CA LEU A 528 -7.70 8.19 1.91
C LEU A 528 -8.96 7.54 1.31
N ALA A 529 -9.68 6.71 2.07
CA ALA A 529 -10.91 6.10 1.59
C ALA A 529 -11.99 7.14 1.28
N ARG A 530 -12.09 8.21 2.10
CA ARG A 530 -13.00 9.32 1.84
C ARG A 530 -12.60 10.11 0.59
N PHE A 531 -11.30 10.35 0.37
CA PHE A 531 -10.80 11.06 -0.80
C PHE A 531 -11.07 10.28 -2.09
N VAL A 532 -10.81 8.97 -2.09
CA VAL A 532 -11.05 8.10 -3.26
C VAL A 532 -12.54 7.89 -3.55
N TRP A 533 -13.39 7.96 -2.51
CA TRP A 533 -14.84 7.83 -2.65
C TRP A 533 -15.51 9.05 -3.29
N ASN A 534 -14.95 10.25 -3.12
CA ASN A 534 -15.43 11.47 -3.78
C ASN A 534 -14.79 11.62 -5.17
#